data_AF-A0A0B7HKB8-F1
#
_entry.id   AF-A0A0B7HKB8-F1
#
_cell.length_a   1.000
_cell.length_b   1.000
_cell.length_c   1.000
_cell.angle_alpha   90.00
_cell.angle_beta   90.00
_cell.angle_gamma   90.00
#
_symmetry.space_group_name_H-M   'P 1'
#
loop_
_entity.id
_entity.type
_entity.pdbx_description
1 polymer ?
#
loop_
_entity_poly.entity_id
_entity_poly.type
_entity_poly.pdbx_seq_one_letter_code
_entity_poly.pdbx_strand_id
1 'polypeptide(L)'
;MALSIDLANGVEIDFDKQGNWINVDARDGQALPNTAFLLASIVDYVQKNYPNNPINGVEKKLTNYEVELVGFPKDLYFNANGAFIGLEK
;
A
#
# COMPACT_ATOMS: atom_id res chain seq x y z
N MET A 1 -4.76 16.61 -10.73
CA MET A 1 -4.86 17.18 -9.38
C MET A 1 -5.47 16.08 -8.54
N ALA A 2 -4.64 15.45 -7.73
CA ALA A 2 -5.08 14.56 -6.65
C ALA A 2 -5.37 15.43 -5.42
N LEU A 3 -6.26 14.96 -4.55
CA LEU A 3 -6.51 15.56 -3.25
C LEU A 3 -5.75 14.72 -2.21
N SER A 4 -4.79 15.34 -1.51
CA SER A 4 -4.10 14.72 -0.36
C SER A 4 -4.81 15.10 0.94
N ILE A 5 -4.99 14.14 1.84
CA ILE A 5 -5.55 14.30 3.18
C ILE A 5 -4.60 13.69 4.21
N ASP A 6 -4.09 14.54 5.09
CA ASP A 6 -3.32 14.13 6.27
C ASP A 6 -4.25 13.84 7.45
N LEU A 7 -4.21 12.62 7.94
CA LEU A 7 -4.94 12.22 9.15
C LEU A 7 -4.12 12.54 10.41
N ALA A 8 -4.81 12.74 11.53
CA ALA A 8 -4.17 13.07 12.81
C ALA A 8 -3.17 12.01 13.30
N ASN A 9 -3.36 10.75 12.91
CA ASN A 9 -2.43 9.66 13.21
C ASN A 9 -1.18 9.66 12.30
N GLY A 10 -1.12 10.53 11.29
CA GLY A 10 -0.02 10.62 10.33
C GLY A 10 -0.12 9.73 9.11
N VAL A 11 -1.29 9.12 8.86
CA VAL A 11 -1.57 8.48 7.58
C VAL A 11 -1.93 9.57 6.57
N GLU A 12 -1.28 9.57 5.43
CA GLU A 12 -1.61 10.38 4.27
C GLU A 12 -2.44 9.55 3.29
N ILE A 13 -3.49 10.13 2.71
CA ILE A 13 -4.32 9.49 1.70
C ILE A 13 -4.49 10.42 0.51
N ASP A 14 -4.09 9.94 -0.67
CA ASP A 14 -4.37 10.62 -1.94
C ASP A 14 -5.63 10.05 -2.60
N PHE A 15 -6.45 10.96 -3.10
CA PHE A 15 -7.64 10.66 -3.88
C PHE A 15 -7.57 11.20 -5.31
N ASP A 16 -8.10 10.42 -6.25
CA ASP A 16 -8.38 10.92 -7.59
C ASP A 16 -9.56 11.92 -7.60
N LYS A 17 -9.86 12.48 -8.78
CA LYS A 17 -10.95 13.47 -8.93
C LYS A 17 -12.34 12.88 -8.69
N GLN A 18 -12.47 11.57 -8.68
CA GLN A 18 -13.72 10.85 -8.42
C GLN A 18 -13.86 10.48 -6.94
N GLY A 19 -12.83 10.72 -6.12
CA GLY A 19 -12.80 10.37 -4.71
C GLY A 19 -12.38 8.92 -4.45
N ASN A 20 -11.82 8.21 -5.44
CA ASN A 20 -11.19 6.92 -5.20
C ASN A 20 -9.79 7.14 -4.63
N TRP A 21 -9.40 6.36 -3.63
CA TRP A 21 -8.02 6.38 -3.14
C TRP A 21 -7.07 5.87 -4.23
N ILE A 22 -5.90 6.50 -4.30
CA ILE A 22 -4.80 6.11 -5.20
C ILE A 22 -3.50 5.89 -4.43
N ASN A 23 -3.35 6.47 -3.24
CA ASN A 23 -2.21 6.25 -2.37
C ASN A 23 -2.65 6.27 -0.90
N VAL A 24 -2.09 5.40 -0.06
CA VAL A 24 -2.33 5.37 1.39
C VAL A 24 -1.03 5.01 2.10
N ASP A 25 -0.41 5.99 2.74
CA ASP A 25 0.92 5.82 3.36
C ASP A 25 0.91 6.19 4.84
N ALA A 26 1.53 5.34 5.65
CA ALA A 26 1.94 5.70 7.00
C ALA A 26 3.28 6.44 6.95
N ARG A 27 3.62 7.16 8.02
CA ARG A 27 4.98 7.72 8.17
C ARG A 27 6.03 6.61 8.05
N ASP A 28 7.21 6.97 7.55
CA ASP A 28 8.35 6.07 7.43
C ASP A 28 8.60 5.27 8.72
N GLY A 29 8.79 3.96 8.55
CA GLY A 29 8.96 3.00 9.65
C GLY A 29 7.69 2.63 10.42
N GLN A 30 6.52 3.18 10.08
CA GLN A 30 5.24 2.84 10.74
C GLN A 30 4.39 1.91 9.90
N ALA A 31 3.62 1.04 10.54
CA ALA A 31 2.64 0.21 9.83
C ALA A 31 1.34 0.99 9.62
N LEU A 32 0.64 0.72 8.51
CA LEU A 32 -0.75 1.11 8.38
C LEU A 32 -1.58 0.45 9.50
N PRO A 33 -2.41 1.21 10.22
CA PRO A 33 -3.23 0.66 11.30
C PRO A 33 -4.40 -0.20 10.79
N ASN A 34 -4.74 -0.10 9.50
CA ASN A 34 -5.79 -0.89 8.87
C ASN A 34 -5.46 -1.08 7.38
N THR A 35 -5.57 -2.32 6.89
CA THR A 35 -5.35 -2.70 5.48
C THR A 35 -6.58 -3.34 4.84
N ALA A 36 -7.73 -3.37 5.52
CA ALA A 36 -8.96 -4.01 5.05
C ALA A 36 -9.57 -3.37 3.79
N PHE A 37 -9.10 -2.19 3.39
CA PHE A 37 -9.49 -1.53 2.14
C PHE A 37 -8.74 -2.09 0.90
N LEU A 38 -7.67 -2.85 1.11
CA LEU A 38 -6.89 -3.50 0.06
C LEU A 38 -7.50 -4.83 -0.37
N LEU A 39 -7.06 -5.32 -1.54
CA LEU A 39 -7.38 -6.67 -1.96
C LEU A 39 -6.82 -7.68 -0.95
N ALA A 40 -7.67 -8.57 -0.45
CA ALA A 40 -7.29 -9.59 0.51
C ALA A 40 -6.09 -10.45 0.04
N SER A 41 -5.99 -10.73 -1.27
CA SER A 41 -4.87 -11.50 -1.82
C SER A 41 -3.51 -10.82 -1.61
N ILE A 42 -3.46 -9.49 -1.60
CA ILE A 42 -2.23 -8.72 -1.32
C ILE A 42 -1.90 -8.85 0.17
N VAL A 43 -2.89 -8.61 1.03
CA VAL A 43 -2.73 -8.68 2.50
C VAL A 43 -2.26 -10.07 2.92
N ASP A 44 -2.92 -11.11 2.42
CA ASP A 44 -2.60 -12.52 2.71
C ASP A 44 -1.19 -12.87 2.20
N TYR A 45 -0.82 -12.39 1.01
CA TYR A 45 0.52 -12.62 0.46
C TYR A 45 1.61 -11.98 1.35
N VAL A 46 1.42 -10.74 1.78
CA VAL A 46 2.38 -10.05 2.66
C VAL A 46 2.49 -10.77 4.00
N GLN A 47 1.36 -11.10 4.65
CA GLN A 47 1.37 -11.81 5.94
C GLN A 47 2.06 -13.17 5.85
N LYS A 48 1.87 -13.90 4.74
CA LYS A 48 2.45 -15.22 4.53
C LYS A 48 3.95 -15.17 4.24
N ASN A 49 4.40 -14.24 3.40
CA ASN A 49 5.78 -14.22 2.89
C ASN A 49 6.69 -13.27 3.66
N TYR A 50 6.12 -12.25 4.32
CA TYR A 50 6.83 -11.20 5.06
C TYR A 50 6.20 -10.97 6.45
N PRO A 51 6.08 -12.01 7.30
CA PRO A 51 5.35 -11.93 8.57
C PRO A 51 5.90 -10.91 9.57
N ASN A 52 7.14 -10.45 9.39
CA ASN A 52 7.80 -9.46 10.26
C ASN A 52 7.87 -8.05 9.64
N ASN A 53 7.35 -7.86 8.43
CA ASN A 53 7.37 -6.59 7.71
C ASN A 53 5.93 -6.19 7.37
N PRO A 54 5.23 -5.49 8.27
CA PRO A 54 3.88 -5.01 7.99
C PRO A 54 3.87 -3.99 6.85
N ILE A 55 2.71 -3.81 6.22
CA ILE A 55 2.51 -2.82 5.15
C ILE A 55 2.66 -1.41 5.74
N ASN A 56 3.54 -0.60 5.16
CA ASN A 56 3.71 0.82 5.45
C ASN A 56 2.86 1.68 4.51
N GLY A 57 2.86 1.33 3.22
CA GLY A 57 2.32 2.16 2.17
C GLY A 57 1.76 1.34 1.01
N VAL A 58 0.85 1.94 0.24
CA VAL A 58 0.26 1.31 -0.93
C VAL A 58 -0.21 2.32 -1.97
N GLU A 59 0.38 2.22 -3.16
CA GLU A 59 -0.05 2.97 -4.33
C GLU A 59 -0.87 2.07 -5.28
N LYS A 60 -2.03 2.55 -5.71
CA LYS A 60 -2.88 1.91 -6.70
C LYS A 60 -2.76 2.63 -8.04
N LYS A 61 -2.17 1.94 -9.00
CA LYS A 61 -2.05 2.37 -10.40
C LYS A 61 -3.12 1.68 -11.25
N LEU A 62 -3.21 2.10 -12.52
CA LEU A 62 -4.20 1.54 -13.45
C LEU A 62 -4.05 0.02 -13.63
N THR A 63 -2.82 -0.49 -13.54
CA THR A 63 -2.47 -1.87 -13.91
C THR A 63 -1.93 -2.71 -12.75
N ASN A 64 -1.58 -2.08 -11.65
CA ASN A 64 -0.84 -2.71 -10.56
C ASN A 64 -1.06 -2.01 -9.22
N TYR A 65 -0.65 -2.70 -8.17
CA TYR A 65 -0.43 -2.14 -6.84
C TYR A 65 1.06 -2.21 -6.53
N GLU A 66 1.54 -1.18 -5.87
CA GLU A 66 2.89 -1.10 -5.31
C GLU A 66 2.73 -1.04 -3.79
N VAL A 67 3.43 -1.91 -3.08
CA VAL A 67 3.26 -2.09 -1.63
C VAL A 67 4.61 -1.97 -0.96
N GLU A 68 4.74 -0.95 -0.12
CA GLU A 68 5.89 -0.72 0.72
C GLU A 68 5.72 -1.46 2.05
N LEU A 69 6.78 -2.12 2.53
CA LEU A 69 6.78 -2.78 3.83
C LEU A 69 7.77 -2.11 4.77
N VAL A 70 7.41 -2.03 6.05
CA VAL A 70 8.27 -1.47 7.10
C VAL A 70 9.61 -2.21 7.12
N GLY A 71 10.70 -1.45 6.94
CA GLY A 71 12.07 -1.95 7.03
C GLY A 71 12.47 -2.93 5.92
N PHE A 72 11.70 -3.04 4.84
CA PHE A 72 12.05 -3.84 3.67
C PHE A 72 12.52 -2.93 2.52
N PRO A 73 13.69 -3.19 1.92
CA PRO A 73 14.35 -2.21 1.05
C PRO A 73 13.83 -2.18 -0.40
N LYS A 74 12.67 -2.80 -0.67
CA LYS A 74 12.10 -2.95 -2.02
C LYS A 74 10.58 -2.93 -1.93
N ASP A 75 9.94 -2.45 -2.98
CA ASP A 75 8.48 -2.49 -3.07
C ASP A 75 8.01 -3.79 -3.70
N LEU A 76 6.86 -4.27 -3.24
CA LEU A 76 6.21 -5.46 -3.77
C LEU A 76 5.19 -5.04 -4.81
N TYR A 77 5.30 -5.62 -6.00
CA TYR A 77 4.39 -5.34 -7.11
C TYR A 77 3.36 -6.45 -7.24
N PHE A 78 2.11 -6.04 -7.39
CA PHE A 78 0.98 -6.92 -7.65
C PHE A 78 0.26 -6.44 -8.90
N ASN A 79 -0.25 -7.36 -9.73
CA ASN A 79 -1.11 -6.96 -10.83
C ASN A 79 -2.47 -6.44 -10.32
N ALA A 80 -3.32 -5.93 -11.21
CA ALA A 80 -4.64 -5.40 -10.87
C ALA A 80 -5.58 -6.39 -10.11
N ASN A 81 -5.32 -7.70 -10.20
CA ASN A 81 -6.07 -8.74 -9.48
C ASN A 81 -5.43 -9.09 -8.12
N GLY A 82 -4.37 -8.39 -7.72
CA GLY A 82 -3.67 -8.61 -6.46
C GLY A 82 -2.80 -9.86 -6.43
N ALA A 83 -2.36 -10.36 -7.59
CA ALA A 83 -1.36 -11.44 -7.66
C ALA A 83 0.05 -10.84 -7.74
N PHE A 84 0.95 -11.35 -6.91
CA PHE A 84 2.35 -10.91 -6.88
C PHE A 84 3.05 -11.14 -8.22
N ILE A 85 3.74 -10.13 -8.72
CA ILE A 85 4.45 -10.17 -10.01
C ILE A 85 5.94 -9.86 -9.90
N GLY A 86 6.42 -9.27 -8.80
CA GLY A 86 7.84 -9.00 -8.63
C GLY A 86 8.18 -7.99 -7.54
N LEU A 87 9.47 -7.63 -7.48
CA LEU A 87 9.99 -6.58 -6.61
C LEU A 87 10.60 -5.48 -7.48
N GLU A 88 10.36 -4.22 -7.15
CA GLU A 88 11.01 -3.04 -7.75
C GLU A 88 11.73 -2.21 -6.67
N LYS A 89 12.34 -1.11 -7.08
CA LYS A 89 13.31 -0.34 -6.30
C LYS A 89 13.06 1.15 -6.42
#